data_AF-A0A1H7Q9W6-F1
#
_entry.id   AF-A0A1H7Q9W6-F1
#
_cell.length_a   1.000
_cell.length_b   1.000
_cell.length_c   1.000
_cell.angle_alpha   90.00
_cell.angle_beta   90.00
_cell.angle_gamma   90.00
#
_symmetry.space_group_name_H-M   'P 1'
#
loop_
_entity.id
_entity.type
_entity.pdbx_description
1 polymer ?
#
loop_
_entity_poly.entity_id
_entity_poly.type
_entity_poly.pdbx_seq_one_letter_code
_entity_poly.pdbx_strand_id
1 'polypeptide(L)'
;MTEYLKYIESETSRRWMEEHSEYLKAEEIADLIMYARADIRDKLHDMKRLAKKSGADLSNAVRYLEKAVSLMDSQGDAIFLKTVHYYEEDGDDCDESAPYVSFHKAVNSIIEEKNDEDLDEEGYASISWYVITRYDLKNGEYEYTALFTVGHDGSVWAAEIEGEKYYHDDLDLVTPFDPGDIITFDAEPFHPTIHAVVIWKTMISADREDCCSPFILYYNKDGLHYEALKHIYCGELFSPLLRAEIYEGELNDDEQILCKVSDYIKTHENGAAEIDDILIEDHDLREERLMELLGVAR
;
A
#
# COMPACT_ATOMS: atom_id res chain seq x y z
N MET A 1 -18.18 -14.12 -1.88
CA MET A 1 -17.33 -13.24 -1.07
C MET A 1 -15.88 -13.67 -1.27
N THR A 2 -15.53 -14.92 -0.98
CA THR A 2 -14.16 -15.46 -1.15
C THR A 2 -13.50 -15.29 -2.53
N GLU A 3 -14.27 -15.27 -3.62
CA GLU A 3 -13.70 -15.04 -4.97
C GLU A 3 -12.94 -13.73 -5.15
N TYR A 4 -13.20 -12.73 -4.31
CA TYR A 4 -12.50 -11.45 -4.34
C TYR A 4 -11.17 -11.50 -3.59
N LEU A 5 -10.90 -12.54 -2.80
CA LEU A 5 -9.61 -12.76 -2.12
C LEU A 5 -8.45 -12.95 -3.10
N LYS A 6 -8.72 -13.07 -4.40
CA LYS A 6 -7.71 -12.96 -5.47
C LYS A 6 -6.88 -11.66 -5.41
N TYR A 7 -7.40 -10.62 -4.75
CA TYR A 7 -6.71 -9.34 -4.56
C TYR A 7 -5.73 -9.33 -3.39
N ILE A 8 -5.77 -10.34 -2.52
CA ILE A 8 -4.69 -10.60 -1.56
C ILE A 8 -3.63 -11.38 -2.32
N GLU A 9 -2.48 -10.78 -2.58
CA GLU A 9 -1.39 -11.43 -3.34
C GLU A 9 -0.70 -12.50 -2.48
N SER A 10 -0.62 -12.26 -1.17
CA SER A 10 -0.10 -13.20 -0.18
C SER A 10 -0.90 -14.50 -0.13
N GLU A 11 -0.25 -15.64 -0.38
CA GLU A 11 -0.94 -16.93 -0.38
C GLU A 11 -1.37 -17.32 1.04
N THR A 12 -0.51 -17.08 2.02
CA THR A 12 -0.77 -17.37 3.43
C THR A 12 -1.97 -16.58 3.95
N SER A 13 -1.97 -15.26 3.73
CA SER A 13 -3.09 -14.39 4.14
C SER A 13 -4.37 -14.74 3.39
N ARG A 14 -4.28 -15.08 2.10
CA ARG A 14 -5.44 -15.51 1.31
C ARG A 14 -6.08 -16.78 1.87
N ARG A 15 -5.28 -17.83 2.14
CA ARG A 15 -5.78 -19.09 2.71
C ARG A 15 -6.39 -18.88 4.09
N TRP A 16 -5.75 -18.07 4.94
CA TRP A 16 -6.30 -17.75 6.26
C TRP A 16 -7.65 -17.05 6.17
N MET A 17 -7.79 -16.07 5.26
CA MET A 17 -9.05 -15.38 4.97
C MET A 17 -10.13 -16.29 4.40
N GLU A 18 -9.77 -17.31 3.61
CA GLU A 18 -10.71 -18.31 3.11
C GLU A 18 -11.28 -19.15 4.26
N GLU A 19 -10.45 -19.53 5.23
CA GLU A 19 -10.86 -20.27 6.43
C GLU A 19 -11.69 -19.42 7.40
N HIS A 20 -11.47 -18.10 7.41
CA HIS A 20 -12.14 -17.13 8.29
C HIS A 20 -13.08 -16.18 7.53
N SER A 21 -13.70 -16.69 6.46
CA SER A 21 -14.53 -15.89 5.55
C SER A 21 -15.75 -15.24 6.20
N GLU A 22 -16.11 -15.63 7.43
CA GLU A 22 -17.14 -14.98 8.25
C GLU A 22 -16.84 -13.52 8.58
N TYR A 23 -15.58 -13.09 8.52
CA TYR A 23 -15.18 -11.70 8.72
C TYR A 23 -15.34 -10.82 7.47
N LEU A 24 -15.59 -11.42 6.31
CA LEU A 24 -15.68 -10.71 5.03
C LEU A 24 -17.09 -10.20 4.77
N LYS A 25 -17.42 -8.99 5.23
CA LYS A 25 -18.63 -8.29 4.79
C LYS A 25 -18.36 -7.57 3.47
N ALA A 26 -19.39 -6.92 2.95
CA ALA A 26 -19.32 -6.35 1.60
C ALA A 26 -18.42 -5.12 1.57
N GLU A 27 -18.37 -4.39 2.67
CA GLU A 27 -17.58 -3.20 2.89
C GLU A 27 -16.08 -3.54 2.91
N GLU A 28 -15.65 -4.54 3.68
CA GLU A 28 -14.25 -4.95 3.74
C GLU A 28 -13.76 -5.52 2.39
N ILE A 29 -14.65 -6.16 1.62
CA ILE A 29 -14.32 -6.59 0.25
C ILE A 29 -14.26 -5.39 -0.71
N ALA A 30 -15.09 -4.37 -0.51
CA ALA A 30 -15.02 -3.16 -1.32
C ALA A 30 -13.66 -2.48 -1.09
N ASP A 31 -13.19 -2.40 0.15
CA ASP A 31 -11.87 -1.87 0.49
C ASP A 31 -10.76 -2.71 -0.12
N LEU A 32 -10.84 -4.05 -0.01
CA LEU A 32 -9.92 -4.97 -0.68
C LEU A 32 -9.79 -4.67 -2.19
N ILE A 33 -10.92 -4.48 -2.89
CA ILE A 33 -10.94 -4.15 -4.32
C ILE A 33 -10.28 -2.79 -4.57
N MET A 34 -10.59 -1.78 -3.75
CA MET A 34 -10.05 -0.44 -3.92
C MET A 34 -8.54 -0.40 -3.71
N TYR A 35 -8.03 -1.07 -2.67
CA TYR A 35 -6.62 -1.08 -2.27
C TYR A 35 -5.74 -2.06 -3.05
N ALA A 36 -6.31 -2.88 -3.94
CA ALA A 36 -5.52 -3.83 -4.74
C ALA A 36 -4.67 -3.14 -5.82
N ARG A 37 -3.49 -3.68 -6.14
CA ARG A 37 -2.71 -3.29 -7.32
C ARG A 37 -3.28 -3.91 -8.60
N ALA A 38 -4.47 -3.45 -9.00
CA ALA A 38 -5.22 -3.97 -10.15
C ALA A 38 -5.81 -2.84 -10.99
N ASP A 39 -6.04 -3.10 -12.29
CA ASP A 39 -6.60 -2.07 -13.18
C ASP A 39 -7.98 -1.60 -12.71
N ILE A 40 -8.20 -0.29 -12.76
CA ILE A 40 -9.42 0.36 -12.29
C ILE A 40 -10.68 -0.10 -13.04
N ARG A 41 -10.55 -0.61 -14.28
CA ARG A 41 -11.67 -1.22 -15.02
C ARG A 41 -12.05 -2.58 -14.44
N ASP A 42 -11.06 -3.38 -14.02
CA ASP A 42 -11.31 -4.66 -13.34
C ASP A 42 -11.93 -4.42 -11.96
N LYS A 43 -11.40 -3.43 -11.22
CA LYS A 43 -11.99 -2.97 -9.95
C LYS A 43 -13.44 -2.54 -10.14
N LEU A 44 -13.75 -1.75 -11.17
CA LEU A 44 -15.11 -1.30 -11.47
C LEU A 44 -16.04 -2.49 -11.76
N HIS A 45 -15.58 -3.45 -12.57
CA HIS A 45 -16.35 -4.66 -12.88
C HIS A 45 -16.69 -5.43 -11.60
N ASP A 46 -15.69 -5.67 -10.76
CA ASP A 46 -15.85 -6.47 -9.54
C ASP A 46 -16.64 -5.73 -8.45
N MET A 47 -16.47 -4.41 -8.32
CA MET A 47 -17.26 -3.57 -7.41
C MET A 47 -18.76 -3.58 -7.77
N LYS A 48 -19.10 -3.47 -9.06
CA LYS A 48 -20.49 -3.60 -9.55
C LYS A 48 -21.07 -4.97 -9.26
N ARG A 49 -20.27 -6.01 -9.44
CA ARG A 49 -20.66 -7.40 -9.20
C ARG A 49 -20.87 -7.65 -7.70
N LEU A 50 -20.01 -7.12 -6.85
CA LEU A 50 -20.11 -7.16 -5.40
C LEU A 50 -21.41 -6.50 -4.94
N ALA A 51 -21.65 -5.23 -5.33
CA ALA A 51 -22.85 -4.48 -4.97
C ALA A 51 -24.14 -5.24 -5.32
N LYS A 52 -24.20 -5.83 -6.51
CA LYS A 52 -25.35 -6.64 -6.96
C LYS A 52 -25.53 -7.93 -6.14
N LYS A 53 -24.44 -8.56 -5.71
CA LYS A 53 -24.45 -9.87 -5.03
C LYS A 53 -24.70 -9.74 -3.53
N SER A 54 -24.12 -8.75 -2.88
CA SER A 54 -24.28 -8.51 -1.44
C SER A 54 -25.55 -7.73 -1.11
N GLY A 55 -26.02 -6.88 -2.04
CA GLY A 55 -27.09 -5.92 -1.77
C GLY A 55 -26.65 -4.73 -0.93
N ALA A 56 -25.35 -4.59 -0.65
CA ALA A 56 -24.78 -3.44 0.05
C ALA A 56 -24.83 -2.18 -0.83
N ASP A 57 -24.99 -1.02 -0.20
CA ASP A 57 -24.95 0.26 -0.91
C ASP A 57 -23.49 0.70 -1.17
N LEU A 58 -22.95 0.23 -2.29
CA LEU A 58 -21.62 0.60 -2.78
C LEU A 58 -21.72 1.62 -3.92
N SER A 59 -22.83 2.38 -3.99
CA SER A 59 -23.11 3.29 -5.11
C SER A 59 -22.07 4.39 -5.27
N ASN A 60 -21.52 4.89 -4.16
CA ASN A 60 -20.46 5.90 -4.22
C ASN A 60 -19.16 5.34 -4.81
N ALA A 61 -18.74 4.13 -4.40
CA ALA A 61 -17.55 3.45 -4.93
C ALA A 61 -17.67 3.19 -6.42
N VAL A 62 -18.83 2.66 -6.84
CA VAL A 62 -19.11 2.41 -8.24
C VAL A 62 -19.08 3.71 -9.04
N ARG A 63 -19.75 4.77 -8.57
CA ARG A 63 -19.78 6.08 -9.25
C ARG A 63 -18.38 6.69 -9.37
N TYR A 64 -17.55 6.54 -8.34
CA TYR A 64 -16.18 7.01 -8.36
C TYR A 64 -15.36 6.32 -9.46
N LEU A 65 -15.36 4.98 -9.46
CA LEU A 65 -14.66 4.18 -10.46
C LEU A 65 -15.20 4.43 -11.87
N GLU A 66 -16.52 4.62 -12.04
CA GLU A 66 -17.12 5.01 -13.32
C GLU A 66 -16.64 6.38 -13.80
N LYS A 67 -16.53 7.37 -12.90
CA LYS A 67 -16.01 8.70 -13.21
C LYS A 67 -14.54 8.60 -13.64
N ALA A 68 -13.72 7.85 -12.91
CA ALA A 68 -12.32 7.62 -13.27
C ALA A 68 -12.18 7.01 -14.67
N VAL A 69 -12.92 5.93 -14.95
CA VAL A 69 -12.91 5.27 -16.27
C VAL A 69 -13.38 6.20 -17.38
N SER A 70 -14.45 6.95 -17.15
CA SER A 70 -14.95 7.96 -18.11
C SER A 70 -13.90 9.02 -18.43
N LEU A 71 -13.16 9.50 -17.43
CA LEU A 71 -12.10 10.48 -17.62
C LEU A 71 -10.92 9.91 -18.42
N MET A 72 -10.57 8.63 -18.28
CA MET A 72 -9.54 8.02 -19.13
C MET A 72 -9.96 7.92 -20.60
N ASP A 73 -11.25 7.65 -20.85
CA ASP A 73 -11.76 7.38 -22.20
C ASP A 73 -12.19 8.67 -22.96
N SER A 74 -12.47 9.75 -22.22
CA SER A 74 -13.01 10.97 -22.82
C SER A 74 -12.02 11.72 -23.71
N GLN A 75 -12.47 12.02 -24.93
CA GLN A 75 -11.76 12.80 -25.94
C GLN A 75 -12.20 14.27 -25.87
N GLY A 76 -11.85 14.95 -24.77
CA GLY A 76 -12.11 16.39 -24.58
C GLY A 76 -10.91 17.25 -24.93
N ASP A 77 -11.07 18.58 -24.83
CA ASP A 77 -9.94 19.53 -24.82
C ASP A 77 -9.17 19.40 -23.51
N ALA A 78 -8.44 18.29 -23.38
CA ALA A 78 -7.68 17.91 -22.20
C ALA A 78 -6.21 17.71 -22.56
N ILE A 79 -5.34 18.04 -21.61
CA ILE A 79 -3.92 17.70 -21.65
C ILE A 79 -3.66 16.70 -20.53
N PHE A 80 -2.86 15.69 -20.85
CA PHE A 80 -2.40 14.67 -19.92
C PHE A 80 -0.91 14.85 -19.73
N LEU A 81 -0.47 15.07 -18.49
CA LEU A 81 0.94 15.15 -18.14
C LEU A 81 1.34 13.79 -17.56
N LYS A 82 2.20 13.05 -18.26
CA LYS A 82 2.87 11.88 -17.69
C LYS A 82 4.02 12.38 -16.84
N THR A 83 4.07 11.99 -15.57
CA THR A 83 5.19 12.17 -14.66
C THR A 83 5.75 10.80 -14.32
N VAL A 84 7.07 10.65 -14.40
CA VAL A 84 7.78 9.48 -13.86
C VAL A 84 8.33 9.88 -12.49
N HIS A 85 8.03 9.08 -11.48
CA HIS A 85 8.60 9.21 -10.14
C HIS A 85 9.66 8.14 -9.96
N TYR A 86 10.78 8.49 -9.36
CA TYR A 86 11.88 7.57 -9.07
C TYR A 86 12.18 7.57 -7.58
N TYR A 87 12.51 6.40 -7.06
CA TYR A 87 13.13 6.29 -5.75
C TYR A 87 14.61 6.71 -5.83
N GLU A 88 14.97 7.86 -5.28
CA GLU A 88 16.39 8.20 -5.04
C GLU A 88 16.85 7.74 -3.65
N GLU A 89 18.12 7.30 -3.55
CA GLU A 89 18.74 6.88 -2.27
C GLU A 89 18.60 7.92 -1.15
N ASP A 90 18.49 9.21 -1.49
CA ASP A 90 18.35 10.33 -0.54
C ASP A 90 16.88 10.68 -0.22
N GLY A 91 15.90 10.02 -0.83
CA GLY A 91 14.46 10.17 -0.50
C GLY A 91 13.76 11.37 -1.12
N ASP A 92 14.40 12.06 -2.06
CA ASP A 92 13.76 13.08 -2.88
C ASP A 92 13.19 12.43 -4.16
N ASP A 93 11.89 12.62 -4.41
CA ASP A 93 11.26 12.23 -5.66
C ASP A 93 11.74 13.16 -6.79
N CYS A 94 12.45 12.59 -7.77
CA CYS A 94 12.77 13.29 -9.00
C CYS A 94 11.68 13.06 -10.04
N ASP A 95 11.15 14.16 -10.62
CA ASP A 95 10.04 14.11 -11.56
C ASP A 95 10.49 14.48 -12.99
N GLU A 96 10.34 13.55 -13.95
CA GLU A 96 10.38 13.87 -15.38
C GLU A 96 8.95 13.94 -15.93
N SER A 97 8.60 15.03 -16.62
CA SER A 97 7.24 15.24 -17.12
C SER A 97 7.16 15.41 -18.65
N ALA A 98 6.20 14.73 -19.28
CA ALA A 98 5.93 14.81 -20.71
C ALA A 98 4.43 15.00 -21.01
N PRO A 99 4.04 15.97 -21.86
CA PRO A 99 2.64 16.24 -22.18
C PRO A 99 2.11 15.36 -23.32
N TYR A 100 0.85 14.97 -23.22
CA TYR A 100 0.10 14.15 -24.17
C TYR A 100 -1.30 14.70 -24.41
N VAL A 101 -1.78 14.55 -25.65
CA VAL A 101 -3.14 14.94 -26.06
C VAL A 101 -4.20 13.85 -25.81
N SER A 102 -3.79 12.73 -25.23
CA SER A 102 -4.65 11.57 -24.99
C SER A 102 -4.06 10.72 -23.88
N PHE A 103 -4.92 10.28 -22.96
CA PHE A 103 -4.56 9.34 -21.90
C PHE A 103 -3.90 8.07 -22.46
N HIS A 104 -4.49 7.49 -23.50
CA HIS A 104 -3.98 6.25 -24.12
C HIS A 104 -2.59 6.43 -24.74
N LYS A 105 -2.27 7.63 -25.26
CA LYS A 105 -0.92 7.91 -25.77
C LYS A 105 0.10 8.01 -24.64
N ALA A 106 -0.27 8.62 -23.51
CA ALA A 106 0.57 8.66 -22.33
C ALA A 106 0.82 7.23 -21.80
N VAL A 107 -0.22 6.41 -21.67
CA VAL A 107 -0.07 5.01 -21.25
C VAL A 107 0.80 4.20 -22.22
N ASN A 108 0.60 4.35 -23.53
CA ASN A 108 1.44 3.63 -24.50
C ASN A 108 2.92 4.02 -24.39
N SER A 109 3.24 5.29 -24.10
CA SER A 109 4.63 5.70 -23.88
C SER A 109 5.28 5.03 -22.67
N ILE A 110 4.51 4.81 -21.59
CA ILE A 110 4.97 4.08 -20.40
C ILE A 110 5.32 2.64 -20.76
N ILE A 111 4.43 1.98 -21.49
CA ILE A 111 4.62 0.59 -21.92
C ILE A 111 5.83 0.47 -22.86
N GLU A 112 6.04 1.45 -23.74
CA GLU A 112 7.19 1.50 -24.67
C GLU A 112 8.50 1.70 -23.91
N GLU A 113 8.56 2.61 -22.92
CA GLU A 113 9.73 2.87 -22.07
C GLU A 113 10.19 1.64 -21.30
N LYS A 114 9.26 0.86 -20.72
CA LYS A 114 9.58 -0.41 -20.05
C LYS A 114 10.37 -1.37 -20.94
N ASN A 115 10.14 -1.36 -22.25
CA ASN A 115 10.85 -2.26 -23.16
C ASN A 115 12.27 -1.78 -23.51
N ASP A 116 12.61 -0.54 -23.18
CA ASP A 116 13.89 0.11 -23.49
C ASP A 116 14.79 0.30 -22.25
N GLU A 117 14.32 0.00 -21.03
CA GLU A 117 15.13 0.12 -19.81
C GLU A 117 16.22 -0.96 -19.71
N ASP A 118 17.48 -0.52 -19.80
CA ASP A 118 18.64 -1.28 -19.32
C ASP A 118 18.55 -1.33 -17.78
N LEU A 119 18.38 -2.54 -17.22
CA LEU A 119 18.47 -2.78 -15.78
C LEU A 119 19.79 -2.20 -15.25
N ASP A 120 19.79 -1.63 -14.05
CA ASP A 120 21.03 -1.18 -13.41
C ASP A 120 22.02 -2.35 -13.16
N GLU A 121 23.24 -2.04 -12.71
CA GLU A 121 24.28 -3.05 -12.45
C GLU A 121 23.87 -4.11 -11.41
N GLU A 122 22.83 -3.83 -10.61
CA GLU A 122 22.26 -4.73 -9.61
C GLU A 122 20.99 -5.47 -10.09
N GLY A 123 20.53 -5.17 -11.31
CA GLY A 123 19.37 -5.83 -11.93
C GLY A 123 18.03 -5.20 -11.57
N TYR A 124 18.02 -4.03 -10.93
CA TYR A 124 16.82 -3.26 -10.64
C TYR A 124 16.57 -2.28 -11.79
N ALA A 125 15.34 -2.25 -12.31
CA ALA A 125 14.87 -1.02 -12.93
C ALA A 125 14.81 0.01 -11.80
N SER A 126 15.33 1.22 -12.00
CA SER A 126 15.15 2.31 -11.02
C SER A 126 13.69 2.31 -10.60
N ILE A 127 13.43 1.95 -9.34
CA ILE A 127 12.07 1.67 -8.86
C ILE A 127 11.27 2.95 -9.12
N SER A 128 10.28 2.83 -10.01
CA SER A 128 9.53 3.97 -10.49
C SER A 128 8.07 3.65 -10.64
N TRP A 129 7.25 4.68 -10.53
CA TRP A 129 5.85 4.62 -10.89
C TRP A 129 5.50 5.83 -11.73
N TYR A 130 4.44 5.67 -12.50
CA TYR A 130 3.98 6.73 -13.37
C TYR A 130 2.72 7.33 -12.81
N VAL A 131 2.65 8.64 -12.93
CA VAL A 131 1.46 9.40 -12.69
C VAL A 131 1.03 10.05 -14.00
N ILE A 132 -0.25 9.96 -14.33
CA ILE A 132 -0.83 10.73 -15.43
C ILE A 132 -1.81 11.73 -14.84
N THR A 133 -1.46 13.00 -14.92
CA THR A 133 -2.31 14.10 -14.45
C THR A 133 -3.11 14.67 -15.61
N ARG A 134 -4.43 14.73 -15.46
CA ARG A 134 -5.36 15.29 -16.43
C ARG A 134 -5.73 16.73 -16.06
N TYR A 135 -5.58 17.62 -17.03
CA TYR A 135 -6.07 18.99 -16.99
C TYR A 135 -7.10 19.22 -18.09
N ASP A 136 -8.26 19.76 -17.74
CA ASP A 136 -9.33 20.08 -18.69
C ASP A 136 -9.36 21.59 -18.96
N LEU A 137 -9.59 21.98 -20.21
CA LEU A 137 -9.76 23.38 -20.59
C LEU A 137 -11.11 23.91 -20.06
N LYS A 138 -11.05 24.83 -19.11
CA LYS A 138 -12.20 25.51 -18.51
C LYS A 138 -11.94 27.02 -18.52
N ASN A 139 -12.91 27.79 -19.02
CA ASN A 139 -12.82 29.27 -19.08
C ASN A 139 -11.54 29.81 -19.76
N GLY A 140 -10.91 29.05 -20.66
CA GLY A 140 -9.68 29.43 -21.36
C GLY A 140 -8.39 29.05 -20.64
N GLU A 141 -8.46 28.39 -19.48
CA GLU A 141 -7.32 27.90 -18.71
C GLU A 141 -7.42 26.38 -18.46
N TYR A 142 -6.28 25.72 -18.34
CA TYR A 142 -6.24 24.29 -18.03
C TYR A 142 -6.30 24.10 -16.51
N GLU A 143 -7.37 23.48 -16.03
CA GLU A 143 -7.61 23.22 -14.62
C GLU A 143 -7.42 21.74 -14.29
N TYR A 144 -6.79 21.45 -13.15
CA TYR A 144 -6.62 20.09 -12.65
C TYR A 144 -7.99 19.38 -12.54
N THR A 145 -8.05 18.14 -13.00
CA THR A 145 -9.28 17.35 -13.01
C THR A 145 -9.09 15.98 -12.39
N ALA A 146 -7.99 15.29 -12.69
CA ALA A 146 -7.70 14.00 -12.11
C ALA A 146 -6.21 13.67 -12.15
N LEU A 147 -5.80 12.75 -11.29
CA LEU A 147 -4.50 12.12 -11.26
C LEU A 147 -4.71 10.61 -11.33
N PHE A 148 -3.93 9.91 -12.14
CA PHE A 148 -3.99 8.46 -12.30
C PHE A 148 -2.63 7.84 -12.01
N THR A 149 -2.58 6.84 -11.15
CA THR A 149 -1.35 6.08 -10.89
C THR A 149 -1.32 4.86 -11.78
N VAL A 150 -0.22 4.68 -12.50
CA VAL A 150 -0.09 3.75 -13.61
C VAL A 150 1.18 2.91 -13.42
N GLY A 151 1.02 1.60 -13.52
CA GLY A 151 2.14 0.66 -13.51
C GLY A 151 2.89 0.63 -14.85
N HIS A 152 4.09 0.05 -14.85
CA HIS A 152 4.90 -0.13 -16.07
C HIS A 152 4.20 -0.95 -17.17
N ASP A 153 3.23 -1.81 -16.81
CA ASP A 153 2.44 -2.57 -17.78
C ASP A 153 1.24 -1.78 -18.36
N GLY A 154 1.11 -0.51 -17.96
CA GLY A 154 0.03 0.40 -18.35
C GLY A 154 -1.28 0.21 -17.59
N SER A 155 -1.32 -0.70 -16.60
CA SER A 155 -2.49 -0.86 -15.75
C SER A 155 -2.67 0.37 -14.85
N VAL A 156 -3.91 0.87 -14.79
CA VAL A 156 -4.23 2.07 -14.01
C VAL A 156 -4.75 1.62 -12.65
N TRP A 157 -3.90 1.70 -11.64
CA TRP A 157 -4.22 1.10 -10.35
C TRP A 157 -5.12 2.00 -9.49
N ALA A 158 -4.94 3.31 -9.57
CA ALA A 158 -5.63 4.27 -8.73
C ALA A 158 -5.95 5.57 -9.47
N ALA A 159 -6.90 6.31 -8.91
CA ALA A 159 -7.20 7.65 -9.35
C ALA A 159 -7.41 8.55 -8.14
N GLU A 160 -7.17 9.84 -8.33
CA GLU A 160 -7.70 10.95 -7.55
C GLU A 160 -8.48 11.83 -8.51
N ILE A 161 -9.66 12.30 -8.12
CA ILE A 161 -10.54 13.08 -9.00
C ILE A 161 -10.93 14.36 -8.29
N GLU A 162 -10.62 15.50 -8.89
CA GLU A 162 -10.91 16.83 -8.35
C GLU A 162 -10.33 17.05 -6.94
N GLY A 163 -9.19 16.42 -6.63
CA GLY A 163 -8.53 16.50 -5.32
C GLY A 163 -9.06 15.49 -4.30
N GLU A 164 -10.03 14.67 -4.68
CA GLU A 164 -10.69 13.71 -3.78
C GLU A 164 -10.28 12.28 -4.15
N LYS A 165 -9.94 11.51 -3.11
CA LYS A 165 -9.72 10.06 -3.20
C LYS A 165 -10.92 9.34 -2.60
N TYR A 166 -11.30 8.18 -3.15
CA TYR A 166 -12.44 7.40 -2.62
C TYR A 166 -12.08 6.43 -1.50
N TYR A 167 -10.79 6.20 -1.24
CA TYR A 167 -10.37 5.21 -0.26
C TYR A 167 -10.94 5.57 1.12
N HIS A 168 -11.60 4.61 1.77
CA HIS A 168 -11.79 4.68 3.20
C HIS A 168 -10.40 4.70 3.83
N ASP A 169 -10.10 5.65 4.71
CA ASP A 169 -8.77 5.80 5.34
C ASP A 169 -8.30 4.53 6.09
N ASP A 170 -9.20 3.55 6.27
CA ASP A 170 -9.00 2.35 7.06
C ASP A 170 -9.33 1.08 6.27
N LEU A 171 -8.32 0.46 5.64
CA LEU A 171 -8.40 -0.96 5.29
C LEU A 171 -8.41 -1.79 6.58
N ASP A 172 -9.59 -2.13 7.07
CA ASP A 172 -9.76 -2.95 8.29
C ASP A 172 -9.90 -4.44 7.91
N LEU A 173 -8.74 -5.07 7.66
CA LEU A 173 -8.67 -6.51 7.42
C LEU A 173 -8.01 -7.20 8.61
N VAL A 174 -8.69 -8.22 9.13
CA VAL A 174 -8.07 -9.14 10.08
C VAL A 174 -6.90 -9.84 9.39
N THR A 175 -5.81 -10.08 10.12
CA THR A 175 -4.60 -10.68 9.56
C THR A 175 -4.20 -11.96 10.28
N PRO A 176 -3.48 -12.88 9.59
CA PRO A 176 -2.99 -14.11 10.19
C PRO A 176 -1.81 -13.90 11.14
N PHE A 177 -1.18 -12.72 11.16
CA PHE A 177 0.09 -12.50 11.86
C PHE A 177 -0.12 -12.33 13.36
N ASP A 178 0.76 -12.91 14.15
CA ASP A 178 0.76 -12.80 15.61
C ASP A 178 1.95 -11.93 16.09
N PRO A 179 1.85 -11.29 17.27
CA PRO A 179 2.97 -10.56 17.84
C PRO A 179 4.26 -11.38 17.89
N GLY A 180 5.35 -10.79 17.42
CA GLY A 180 6.66 -11.41 17.28
C GLY A 180 6.89 -12.12 15.94
N ASP A 181 5.88 -12.25 15.07
CA ASP A 181 6.12 -12.70 13.70
C ASP A 181 6.96 -11.69 12.94
N ILE A 182 7.95 -12.19 12.20
CA ILE A 182 8.66 -11.39 11.20
C ILE A 182 7.88 -11.57 9.90
N ILE A 183 7.52 -10.44 9.29
CA ILE A 183 6.82 -10.40 8.02
C ILE A 183 7.68 -9.69 6.98
N THR A 184 7.50 -10.08 5.72
CA THR A 184 7.96 -9.36 4.56
C THR A 184 6.75 -8.80 3.84
N PHE A 185 6.85 -7.59 3.30
CA PHE A 185 5.82 -7.07 2.40
C PHE A 185 6.46 -6.35 1.22
N ASP A 186 5.98 -6.70 0.03
CA ASP A 186 6.26 -5.95 -1.19
C ASP A 186 5.60 -4.57 -1.06
N ALA A 187 6.40 -3.50 -1.07
CA ALA A 187 5.96 -2.11 -1.07
C ALA A 187 6.14 -1.43 -2.45
N GLU A 188 6.58 -2.19 -3.46
CA GLU A 188 6.84 -1.64 -4.79
C GLU A 188 5.53 -1.17 -5.45
N PRO A 189 5.59 -0.15 -6.32
CA PRO A 189 6.79 0.58 -6.73
C PRO A 189 7.15 1.77 -5.83
N PHE A 190 6.46 2.01 -4.72
CA PHE A 190 6.72 3.23 -3.95
C PHE A 190 7.90 3.09 -3.00
N HIS A 191 8.17 1.86 -2.56
CA HIS A 191 9.31 1.54 -1.75
C HIS A 191 9.80 0.11 -2.05
N PRO A 192 11.11 -0.18 -1.90
CA PRO A 192 11.60 -1.55 -1.87
C PRO A 192 10.85 -2.45 -0.88
N THR A 193 10.94 -3.76 -1.07
CA THR A 193 10.44 -4.76 -0.11
C THR A 193 11.03 -4.52 1.29
N ILE A 194 10.18 -4.58 2.31
CA ILE A 194 10.55 -4.31 3.71
C ILE A 194 10.30 -5.55 4.58
N HIS A 195 11.19 -5.78 5.54
CA HIS A 195 10.95 -6.70 6.66
C HIS A 195 10.53 -5.94 7.92
N ALA A 196 9.58 -6.51 8.65
CA ALA A 196 9.08 -5.92 9.88
C ALA A 196 8.74 -6.99 10.92
N VAL A 197 8.76 -6.61 12.20
CA VAL A 197 8.22 -7.43 13.29
C VAL A 197 6.83 -6.94 13.63
N VAL A 198 5.88 -7.84 13.74
CA VAL A 198 4.55 -7.53 14.28
C VAL A 198 4.67 -7.29 15.78
N ILE A 199 4.39 -6.06 16.22
CA ILE A 199 4.43 -5.70 17.64
C ILE A 199 3.07 -5.97 18.27
N TRP A 200 2.01 -5.56 17.59
CA TRP A 200 0.66 -5.63 18.12
C TRP A 200 -0.34 -6.03 17.05
N LYS A 201 -1.26 -6.90 17.45
CA LYS A 201 -2.44 -7.33 16.69
C LYS A 201 -3.66 -6.85 17.45
N THR A 202 -4.51 -6.02 16.85
CA THR A 202 -5.76 -5.60 17.52
C THR A 202 -6.63 -6.83 17.76
N MET A 203 -6.75 -7.24 19.02
CA MET A 203 -8.02 -7.76 19.50
C MET A 203 -8.93 -6.55 19.74
N ILE A 204 -10.18 -6.65 19.29
CA ILE A 204 -11.27 -5.78 19.72
C ILE A 204 -11.31 -5.83 21.27
N SER A 205 -10.57 -4.93 21.90
CA SER A 205 -10.69 -4.65 23.32
C SER A 205 -11.78 -3.59 23.43
N ALA A 206 -12.67 -3.74 24.41
CA ALA A 206 -13.86 -2.90 24.57
C ALA A 206 -13.56 -1.38 24.70
N ASP A 207 -12.29 -0.99 24.83
CA ASP A 207 -11.85 0.36 25.14
C ASP A 207 -10.81 0.94 24.13
N ARG A 208 -10.43 0.20 23.07
CA ARG A 208 -9.62 0.72 21.94
C ARG A 208 -10.16 0.17 20.61
N GLU A 209 -11.06 0.93 19.98
CA GLU A 209 -11.34 0.82 18.54
C GLU A 209 -10.15 1.38 17.78
N ASP A 210 -9.03 0.64 17.76
CA ASP A 210 -7.91 0.99 16.91
C ASP A 210 -8.02 0.21 15.60
N CYS A 211 -8.57 0.87 14.59
CA CYS A 211 -8.72 0.35 13.24
C CYS A 211 -7.35 0.10 12.55
N CYS A 212 -6.23 0.50 13.17
CA CYS A 212 -4.90 0.57 12.54
C CYS A 212 -4.02 -0.66 12.78
N SER A 213 -4.59 -1.86 12.81
CA SER A 213 -3.86 -3.12 12.98
C SER A 213 -3.39 -3.72 11.65
N PRO A 214 -2.30 -4.51 11.62
CA PRO A 214 -1.31 -4.70 12.70
C PRO A 214 -0.32 -3.53 12.79
N PHE A 215 0.15 -3.25 14.00
CA PHE A 215 1.30 -2.35 14.22
C PHE A 215 2.60 -3.13 14.12
N ILE A 216 3.55 -2.54 13.40
CA ILE A 216 4.81 -3.19 13.07
C ILE A 216 5.98 -2.27 13.35
N LEU A 217 7.12 -2.88 13.65
CA LEU A 217 8.42 -2.23 13.73
C LEU A 217 9.26 -2.66 12.54
N TYR A 218 9.75 -1.72 11.75
CA TYR A 218 10.65 -2.01 10.63
C TYR A 218 11.88 -1.09 10.67
N TYR A 219 12.89 -1.44 9.88
CA TYR A 219 14.12 -0.68 9.76
C TYR A 219 14.28 -0.18 8.32
N ASN A 220 14.71 1.06 8.14
CA ASN A 220 15.11 1.61 6.86
C ASN A 220 16.36 2.52 7.05
N LYS A 221 16.74 3.28 6.02
CA LYS A 221 17.90 4.19 6.05
C LYS A 221 17.82 5.29 7.13
N ASP A 222 16.61 5.69 7.53
CA ASP A 222 16.36 6.72 8.54
C ASP A 222 16.29 6.14 9.96
N GLY A 223 16.35 4.81 10.09
CA GLY A 223 16.41 4.09 11.35
C GLY A 223 15.19 3.20 11.60
N LEU A 224 14.76 3.12 12.86
CA LEU A 224 13.61 2.30 13.26
C LEU A 224 12.30 3.08 13.14
N HIS A 225 11.32 2.45 12.51
CA HIS A 225 9.99 3.01 12.29
C HIS A 225 8.92 2.14 12.94
N TYR A 226 7.99 2.78 13.65
CA TYR A 226 6.86 2.13 14.31
C TYR A 226 5.54 2.73 13.84
N GLU A 227 4.74 1.94 13.12
CA GLU A 227 3.45 2.37 12.59
C GLU A 227 2.56 1.18 12.23
N ALA A 228 1.33 1.48 11.85
CA ALA A 228 0.40 0.48 11.34
C ALA A 228 0.80 0.05 9.93
N LEU A 229 0.92 -1.27 9.68
CA LEU A 229 1.27 -1.82 8.38
C LEU A 229 0.34 -1.31 7.26
N LYS A 230 -0.95 -1.13 7.56
CA LYS A 230 -1.90 -0.62 6.56
C LYS A 230 -1.60 0.83 6.15
N HIS A 231 -0.96 1.62 7.03
CA HIS A 231 -0.66 3.04 6.82
C HIS A 231 0.71 3.29 6.21
N ILE A 232 1.58 2.28 6.24
CA ILE A 232 2.86 2.33 5.53
C ILE A 232 2.57 2.67 4.08
N TYR A 233 3.04 3.84 3.66
CA TYR A 233 2.85 4.34 2.30
C TYR A 233 1.37 4.50 1.90
N CYS A 234 0.44 4.68 2.86
CA CYS A 234 -1.00 4.84 2.57
C CYS A 234 -1.32 6.09 1.74
N GLY A 235 -0.43 7.09 1.75
CA GLY A 235 -0.49 8.24 0.84
C GLY A 235 -0.48 7.84 -0.63
N GLU A 236 0.01 6.63 -0.93
CA GLU A 236 0.40 6.10 -2.24
C GLU A 236 -0.57 5.01 -2.76
N LEU A 237 -1.81 4.99 -2.25
CA LEU A 237 -3.02 4.45 -2.94
C LEU A 237 -3.26 2.92 -2.86
N PHE A 238 -2.28 2.11 -2.44
CA PHE A 238 -2.46 0.67 -2.15
C PHE A 238 -1.91 0.32 -0.76
N SER A 239 -2.48 -0.70 -0.12
CA SER A 239 -2.02 -1.13 1.19
C SER A 239 -1.03 -2.30 1.06
N PRO A 240 0.20 -2.20 1.62
CA PRO A 240 1.15 -3.31 1.60
C PRO A 240 0.65 -4.54 2.38
N LEU A 241 -0.37 -4.36 3.23
CA LEU A 241 -1.07 -5.44 3.93
C LEU A 241 -1.50 -6.59 3.01
N LEU A 242 -1.93 -6.29 1.79
CA LEU A 242 -2.41 -7.29 0.82
C LEU A 242 -1.28 -8.19 0.27
N ARG A 243 -0.03 -7.79 0.50
CA ARG A 243 1.20 -8.43 0.02
C ARG A 243 2.11 -8.89 1.17
N ALA A 244 1.63 -8.77 2.41
CA ALA A 244 2.38 -9.20 3.58
C ALA A 244 2.36 -10.72 3.75
N GLU A 245 3.53 -11.29 4.03
CA GLU A 245 3.74 -12.73 4.27
C GLU A 245 4.68 -12.94 5.46
N ILE A 246 4.57 -14.08 6.13
CA ILE A 246 5.53 -14.48 7.16
C ILE A 246 6.89 -14.71 6.48
N TYR A 247 7.93 -14.09 7.05
CA TYR A 247 9.30 -14.25 6.59
C TYR A 247 10.04 -15.27 7.47
N GLU A 248 10.54 -16.33 6.84
CA GLU A 248 11.32 -17.40 7.50
C GLU A 248 12.82 -17.38 7.12
N GLY A 249 13.25 -16.37 6.36
CA GLY A 249 14.64 -16.24 5.92
C GLY A 249 15.56 -15.61 6.97
N GLU A 250 16.83 -15.45 6.60
CA GLU A 250 17.80 -14.71 7.40
C GLU A 250 17.70 -13.21 7.04
N LEU A 251 17.58 -12.35 8.05
CA LEU A 251 17.65 -10.91 7.87
C LEU A 251 19.11 -10.48 7.67
N ASN A 252 19.33 -9.35 7.00
CA ASN A 252 20.68 -8.80 6.85
C ASN A 252 21.20 -8.25 8.20
N ASP A 253 22.48 -7.82 8.23
CA ASP A 253 23.11 -7.33 9.46
C ASP A 253 22.42 -6.08 10.04
N ASP A 254 21.91 -5.20 9.18
CA ASP A 254 21.25 -3.94 9.57
C ASP A 254 19.87 -4.20 10.20
N GLU A 255 19.18 -5.26 9.75
CA GLU A 255 17.86 -5.66 10.22
C GLU A 255 17.90 -6.61 11.44
N GLN A 256 19.09 -7.00 11.95
CA GLN A 256 19.21 -7.95 13.07
C GLN A 256 18.50 -7.51 14.36
N ILE A 257 18.25 -6.20 14.51
CA ILE A 257 17.45 -5.67 15.62
C ILE A 257 16.03 -6.24 15.61
N LEU A 258 15.44 -6.47 14.44
CA LEU A 258 14.12 -7.06 14.27
C LEU A 258 14.09 -8.50 14.81
N CYS A 259 15.13 -9.31 14.55
CA CYS A 259 15.25 -10.66 15.13
C CYS A 259 15.22 -10.61 16.66
N LYS A 260 15.95 -9.68 17.28
CA LYS A 260 16.00 -9.53 18.75
C LYS A 260 14.65 -9.13 19.33
N VAL A 261 13.93 -8.24 18.67
CA VAL A 261 12.57 -7.84 19.08
C VAL A 261 11.61 -9.03 18.97
N SER A 262 11.62 -9.75 17.84
CA SER A 262 10.81 -10.97 17.65
C SER A 262 11.09 -11.99 18.76
N ASP A 263 12.37 -12.27 19.03
CA ASP A 263 12.77 -13.22 20.06
C ASP A 263 12.32 -12.78 21.46
N TYR A 264 12.46 -11.49 21.78
CA TYR A 264 11.99 -10.94 23.05
C TYR A 264 10.49 -11.15 23.24
N ILE A 265 9.69 -10.77 22.23
CA ILE A 265 8.23 -10.94 22.24
C ILE A 265 7.85 -12.41 22.42
N LYS A 266 8.50 -13.33 21.71
CA LYS A 266 8.19 -14.77 21.75
C LYS A 266 8.60 -15.45 23.06
N THR A 267 9.56 -14.89 23.80
CA THR A 267 10.13 -15.52 25.01
C THR A 267 9.68 -14.90 26.33
N HIS A 268 9.01 -13.74 26.32
CA HIS A 268 8.55 -13.03 27.50
C HIS A 268 7.03 -12.93 27.53
N GLU A 269 6.42 -13.26 28.69
CA GLU A 269 4.96 -13.34 28.85
C GLU A 269 4.21 -12.05 28.46
N ASN A 270 4.84 -10.88 28.63
CA ASN A 270 4.28 -9.57 28.24
C ASN A 270 5.15 -8.84 27.22
N GLY A 271 6.01 -9.56 26.48
CA GLY A 271 7.04 -8.94 25.64
C GLY A 271 6.49 -7.96 24.60
N ALA A 272 5.37 -8.28 23.96
CA ALA A 272 4.70 -7.38 23.01
C ALA A 272 4.25 -6.06 23.66
N ALA A 273 3.63 -6.11 24.83
CA ALA A 273 3.14 -4.93 25.54
C ALA A 273 4.29 -4.05 26.05
N GLU A 274 5.37 -4.66 26.54
CA GLU A 274 6.56 -3.92 26.99
C GLU A 274 7.27 -3.19 25.84
N ILE A 275 7.33 -3.83 24.66
CA ILE A 275 7.87 -3.20 23.45
C ILE A 275 6.96 -2.07 22.97
N ASP A 276 5.65 -2.30 22.89
CA ASP A 276 4.67 -1.27 22.51
C ASP A 276 4.73 -0.04 23.42
N ASP A 277 4.81 -0.24 24.74
CA ASP A 277 4.95 0.83 25.73
C ASP A 277 6.20 1.69 25.47
N ILE A 278 7.32 1.09 25.05
CA ILE A 278 8.54 1.84 24.68
C ILE A 278 8.35 2.61 23.37
N LEU A 279 7.71 1.98 22.37
CA LEU A 279 7.58 2.53 21.02
C LEU A 279 6.57 3.69 20.93
N ILE A 280 5.62 3.78 21.86
CA ILE A 280 4.64 4.88 21.95
C ILE A 280 5.25 6.15 22.58
N GLU A 281 6.39 6.05 23.29
CA GLU A 281 7.05 7.19 23.94
C GLU A 281 7.71 8.17 22.94
N ASP A 282 8.42 9.20 23.42
CA ASP A 282 9.06 10.23 22.56
C ASP A 282 10.10 9.61 21.59
N HIS A 283 10.09 10.05 20.32
CA HIS A 283 10.86 9.46 19.21
C HIS A 283 12.35 9.36 19.50
N ASP A 284 12.91 10.37 20.18
CA ASP A 284 14.34 10.49 20.45
C ASP A 284 14.88 9.44 21.46
N LEU A 285 13.99 8.81 22.24
CA LEU A 285 14.38 7.88 23.32
C LEU A 285 14.03 6.42 23.04
N ARG A 286 13.25 6.14 21.99
CA ARG A 286 12.70 4.79 21.73
C ARG A 286 13.81 3.79 21.44
N GLU A 287 14.73 4.14 20.55
CA GLU A 287 15.80 3.24 20.12
C GLU A 287 16.76 2.92 21.27
N GLU A 288 17.18 3.91 22.06
CA GLU A 288 18.06 3.69 23.21
C GLU A 288 17.41 2.75 24.24
N ARG A 289 16.16 3.03 24.61
CA ARG A 289 15.41 2.20 25.56
C ARG A 289 15.14 0.79 25.02
N LEU A 290 14.86 0.66 23.73
CA LEU A 290 14.70 -0.64 23.07
C LEU A 290 16.00 -1.44 23.13
N MET A 291 17.13 -0.82 22.82
CA MET A 291 18.44 -1.47 22.91
C MET A 291 18.79 -1.88 24.35
N GLU A 292 18.49 -1.03 25.33
CA GLU A 292 18.65 -1.36 26.76
C GLU A 292 17.81 -2.57 27.18
N LEU A 293 16.53 -2.60 26.79
CA LEU A 293 15.62 -3.71 27.08
C LEU A 293 16.14 -5.03 26.49
N LEU A 294 16.61 -4.96 25.24
CA LEU A 294 17.11 -6.11 24.50
C LEU A 294 18.54 -6.53 24.93
N GLY A 295 19.18 -5.78 25.84
CA GLY A 295 20.54 -6.05 26.30
C GLY A 295 21.61 -5.88 25.22
N VAL A 296 21.38 -5.00 24.25
CA VAL A 296 22.29 -4.72 23.14
C VAL A 296 23.14 -3.50 23.47
N ALA A 297 24.45 -3.69 23.62
CA ALA A 297 25.38 -2.57 23.72
C ALA A 297 25.66 -1.99 22.32
N ARG A 298 25.73 -0.65 22.22
CA ARG A 298 26.19 0.06 21.02
C ARG A 298 27.61 -0.36 20.62
#